data_AF-A0A257GVI3-F1
#
_entry.id   AF-A0A257GVI3-F1
#
_cell.length_a   1.000
_cell.length_b   1.000
_cell.length_c   1.000
_cell.angle_alpha   90.00
_cell.angle_beta   90.00
_cell.angle_gamma   90.00
#
_symmetry.space_group_name_H-M   'P 1'
#
loop_
_entity.id
_entity.type
_entity.pdbx_description
1 polymer ?
#
loop_
_entity_poly.entity_id
_entity_poly.type
_entity_poly.pdbx_seq_one_letter_code
_entity_poly.pdbx_strand_id
1 'polypeptide(L)'
;MQLFTNDPAIIAQATQLLWIAVLLEPGRTCNIVIIIALRAAGDARFPVVAGAASMLVVMGGGAWFFGVHLGWGLVGVWIAYTLDEWVRGSMMAARWFRWGWLPHAVRVRRSARGAL
;
A
#
# COMPACT_ATOMS: atom_id res chain seq x y z
N MET A 1 -21.13 4.97 14.71
CA MET A 1 -21.46 5.76 13.50
C MET A 1 -22.37 6.95 13.79
N GLN A 2 -23.32 6.85 14.73
CA GLN A 2 -24.19 7.98 15.13
C GLN A 2 -23.46 9.21 15.69
N LEU A 3 -22.20 9.06 16.10
CA LEU A 3 -21.35 10.18 16.52
C LEU A 3 -20.94 11.09 15.33
N PHE A 4 -20.93 10.57 14.09
CA PHE A 4 -20.49 11.30 12.89
C PHE A 4 -21.63 11.75 12.00
N THR A 5 -22.71 10.97 11.93
CA THR A 5 -23.90 11.29 11.13
C THR A 5 -25.11 10.53 11.65
N ASN A 6 -26.30 11.10 11.46
CA ASN A 6 -27.59 10.47 11.77
C ASN A 6 -28.29 9.91 10.53
N ASP A 7 -27.72 10.08 9.33
CA ASP A 7 -28.30 9.55 8.09
C ASP A 7 -28.11 8.01 8.02
N PRO A 8 -29.19 7.22 8.03
CA PRO A 8 -29.12 5.76 8.02
C PRO A 8 -28.45 5.20 6.75
N ALA A 9 -28.56 5.87 5.61
CA ALA A 9 -27.92 5.43 4.36
C ALA A 9 -26.39 5.56 4.44
N ILE A 10 -25.91 6.66 5.02
CA ILE A 10 -24.46 6.87 5.23
C ILE A 10 -23.92 5.88 6.27
N ILE A 11 -24.66 5.64 7.35
CA ILE A 11 -24.27 4.68 8.40
C ILE A 11 -24.12 3.27 7.81
N ALA A 12 -25.06 2.85 6.96
CA ALA A 12 -25.00 1.54 6.30
C ALA A 12 -23.75 1.41 5.42
N GLN A 13 -23.50 2.39 4.55
CA GLN A 13 -22.31 2.38 3.68
C GLN A 13 -21.01 2.43 4.48
N ALA A 14 -20.91 3.32 5.46
CA ALA A 14 -19.72 3.45 6.31
C ALA A 14 -19.41 2.15 7.09
N THR A 15 -20.44 1.41 7.50
CA THR A 15 -20.27 0.12 8.18
C THR A 15 -19.68 -0.94 7.25
N GLN A 16 -20.11 -0.99 5.98
CA GLN A 16 -19.51 -1.87 4.98
C GLN A 16 -18.04 -1.49 4.71
N LEU A 17 -17.76 -0.19 4.61
CA LEU A 17 -16.41 0.32 4.38
C LEU A 17 -15.46 0.03 5.56
N LEU A 18 -15.96 0.06 6.80
CA LEU A 18 -15.16 -0.34 7.97
C LEU A 18 -14.71 -1.80 7.89
N TRP A 19 -15.56 -2.71 7.43
CA TRP A 19 -15.15 -4.11 7.25
C TRP A 19 -14.06 -4.26 6.19
N ILE A 20 -14.14 -3.49 5.11
CA ILE A 20 -13.08 -3.43 4.10
C ILE A 20 -11.80 -2.84 4.70
N ALA A 21 -11.93 -1.79 5.53
CA ALA A 21 -10.81 -1.18 6.24
C ALA A 21 -10.08 -2.19 7.13
N VAL A 22 -10.80 -3.06 7.85
CA VAL A 22 -10.19 -4.12 8.67
C VAL A 22 -9.31 -5.04 7.83
N LEU A 23 -9.73 -5.42 6.61
CA LEU A 23 -8.91 -6.22 5.70
C LEU A 23 -7.74 -5.42 5.11
N LEU A 24 -7.87 -4.11 5.03
CA LEU A 24 -6.84 -3.23 4.50
C LEU A 24 -5.70 -2.99 5.50
N GLU A 25 -6.00 -2.87 6.80
CA GLU A 25 -4.98 -2.53 7.81
C GLU A 25 -3.77 -3.50 7.85
N PRO A 26 -3.93 -4.84 7.72
CA PRO A 26 -2.79 -5.76 7.62
C PRO A 26 -1.91 -5.46 6.42
N GLY A 27 -2.51 -5.23 5.24
CA GLY A 27 -1.77 -4.89 4.02
C GLY A 27 -0.99 -3.59 4.18
N ARG A 28 -1.64 -2.55 4.72
CA ARG A 28 -1.04 -1.23 4.95
C ARG A 28 0.11 -1.30 5.96
N THR A 29 -0.09 -1.95 7.09
CA THR A 29 0.92 -2.04 8.16
C THR A 29 2.16 -2.80 7.68
N CYS A 30 1.99 -3.94 7.00
CA CYS A 30 3.10 -4.67 6.37
C CYS A 30 3.85 -3.79 5.36
N ASN A 31 3.12 -3.06 4.50
CA ASN A 31 3.73 -2.21 3.50
C ASN A 31 4.59 -1.10 4.13
N ILE A 32 4.06 -0.36 5.11
CA ILE A 32 4.78 0.73 5.80
C ILE A 32 6.07 0.22 6.45
N VAL A 33 5.99 -0.89 7.20
CA VAL A 33 7.15 -1.45 7.92
C VAL A 33 8.26 -1.84 6.96
N ILE A 34 7.93 -2.53 5.87
CA ILE A 34 8.93 -3.01 4.91
C ILE A 34 9.53 -1.85 4.10
N ILE A 35 8.72 -0.85 3.73
CA ILE A 35 9.22 0.35 3.06
C ILE A 35 10.24 1.08 3.94
N ILE A 36 9.94 1.27 5.23
CA ILE A 36 10.86 1.92 6.16
C ILE A 36 12.17 1.11 6.27
N ALA A 37 12.08 -0.21 6.36
CA ALA A 37 13.24 -1.10 6.42
C ALA A 37 14.10 -1.03 5.13
N LEU A 38 13.48 -1.03 3.94
CA LEU A 38 14.17 -0.90 2.67
C LEU A 38 14.89 0.45 2.54
N ARG A 39 14.23 1.55 2.94
CA ARG A 39 14.86 2.87 2.95
C ARG A 39 16.05 2.92 3.91
N ALA A 40 15.92 2.33 5.11
CA ALA A 40 17.02 2.26 6.09
C ALA A 40 18.21 1.43 5.59
N ALA A 41 17.96 0.38 4.79
CA ALA A 41 19.00 -0.42 4.14
C ALA A 41 19.66 0.26 2.93
N GLY A 42 19.22 1.46 2.54
CA GLY A 42 19.74 2.21 1.40
C GLY A 42 19.01 1.95 0.08
N ASP A 43 17.91 1.21 0.08
CA ASP A 43 17.09 0.90 -1.10
C ASP A 43 15.79 1.72 -1.10
N ALA A 44 15.92 3.04 -1.27
CA ALA A 44 14.78 3.96 -1.25
C ALA A 44 14.09 4.14 -2.61
N ARG A 45 14.79 3.90 -3.72
CA ARG A 45 14.28 4.15 -5.08
C ARG A 45 13.20 3.16 -5.48
N PHE A 46 13.39 1.88 -5.14
CA PHE A 46 12.43 0.84 -5.50
C PHE A 46 11.04 1.07 -4.89
N PRO A 47 10.90 1.33 -3.57
CA PRO A 47 9.61 1.64 -2.95
C PRO A 47 8.84 2.77 -3.64
N VAL A 48 9.55 3.83 -4.02
CA VAL A 48 8.95 5.03 -4.63
C VAL A 48 8.41 4.72 -6.03
N VAL A 49 9.23 4.10 -6.89
CA VAL A 49 8.83 3.81 -8.28
C VAL A 49 7.71 2.76 -8.32
N ALA A 50 7.84 1.68 -7.56
CA ALA A 50 6.81 0.65 -7.51
C ALA A 50 5.51 1.17 -6.87
N GLY A 51 5.61 2.03 -5.84
CA GLY A 51 4.46 2.68 -5.23
C GLY A 51 3.70 3.55 -6.23
N ALA A 52 4.41 4.44 -6.94
CA ALA A 52 3.81 5.31 -7.95
C ALA A 52 3.15 4.52 -9.10
N ALA A 53 3.83 3.48 -9.59
CA ALA A 53 3.29 2.60 -10.63
C ALA A 53 2.01 1.88 -10.15
N SER A 54 2.00 1.36 -8.92
CA SER A 54 0.83 0.70 -8.33
C SER A 54 -0.34 1.66 -8.17
N MET A 55 -0.09 2.87 -7.65
CA MET A 55 -1.15 3.87 -7.46
C MET A 55 -1.79 4.28 -8.79
N LEU A 56 -1.00 4.37 -9.87
CA LEU A 56 -1.53 4.76 -11.17
C LEU A 56 -2.31 3.63 -11.83
N VAL A 57 -1.77 2.40 -11.81
CA VAL A 57 -2.36 1.26 -12.52
C VAL A 57 -3.43 0.56 -11.68
N VAL A 58 -3.11 0.15 -10.45
CA VAL A 58 -3.99 -0.66 -9.61
C VAL A 58 -5.06 0.21 -8.97
N MET A 59 -4.68 1.31 -8.32
CA MET A 59 -5.66 2.19 -7.69
C MET A 59 -6.40 3.02 -8.75
N GLY A 60 -5.69 3.70 -9.65
CA GLY A 60 -6.34 4.50 -10.71
C GLY A 60 -7.23 3.65 -11.63
N GLY A 61 -6.67 2.57 -12.19
CA GLY A 61 -7.43 1.65 -13.05
C GLY A 61 -8.52 0.89 -12.30
N GLY A 62 -8.23 0.42 -11.08
CA GLY A 62 -9.20 -0.29 -10.25
C GLY A 62 -10.36 0.60 -9.80
N ALA A 63 -10.12 1.85 -9.43
CA ALA A 63 -11.18 2.78 -9.04
C ALA A 63 -12.14 3.05 -10.20
N TRP A 64 -11.62 3.21 -11.41
CA TRP A 64 -12.46 3.32 -12.61
C TRP A 64 -13.21 2.02 -12.89
N PHE A 65 -12.53 0.87 -12.83
CA PHE A 65 -13.14 -0.43 -13.15
C PHE A 65 -14.22 -0.84 -12.14
N PHE A 66 -13.88 -0.91 -10.85
CA PHE A 66 -14.82 -1.32 -9.81
C PHE A 66 -15.85 -0.23 -9.50
N GLY A 67 -15.43 1.03 -9.45
CA GLY A 67 -16.30 2.15 -9.09
C GLY A 67 -17.27 2.53 -10.20
N VAL A 68 -16.76 2.74 -11.42
CA VAL A 68 -17.55 3.26 -12.56
C VAL A 68 -18.03 2.14 -13.46
N HIS A 69 -17.14 1.28 -13.96
CA HIS A 69 -17.52 0.28 -14.97
C HIS A 69 -18.45 -0.82 -14.41
N LEU A 70 -18.17 -1.32 -13.21
CA LEU A 70 -19.04 -2.28 -12.51
C LEU A 70 -20.15 -1.62 -11.69
N GLY A 71 -20.15 -0.28 -11.57
CA GLY A 71 -21.17 0.48 -10.86
C GLY A 71 -21.20 0.28 -9.34
N TRP A 72 -20.13 -0.25 -8.72
CA TRP A 72 -20.09 -0.45 -7.27
C TRP A 72 -19.82 0.83 -6.48
N GLY A 73 -19.59 1.96 -7.18
CA GLY A 73 -19.41 3.28 -6.59
C GLY A 73 -18.29 3.30 -5.55
N LEU A 74 -18.59 3.85 -4.37
CA LEU A 74 -17.62 4.03 -3.28
C LEU A 74 -17.03 2.70 -2.77
N VAL A 75 -17.84 1.64 -2.70
CA VAL A 75 -17.38 0.31 -2.28
C VAL A 75 -16.34 -0.22 -3.26
N GLY A 76 -16.57 -0.03 -4.56
CA GLY A 76 -15.61 -0.41 -5.61
C GLY A 76 -14.27 0.31 -5.48
N VAL A 77 -14.29 1.62 -5.17
CA VAL A 77 -13.07 2.40 -4.93
C VAL A 77 -12.29 1.87 -3.72
N TRP A 78 -12.98 1.50 -2.64
CA TRP A 78 -12.32 0.92 -1.46
C TRP A 78 -11.76 -0.48 -1.72
N ILE A 79 -12.40 -1.29 -2.56
CA ILE A 79 -11.84 -2.56 -3.00
C ILE A 79 -10.57 -2.33 -3.83
N ALA A 80 -10.59 -1.39 -4.77
CA ALA A 80 -9.40 -1.01 -5.54
C ALA A 80 -8.25 -0.55 -4.63
N TYR A 81 -8.58 0.25 -3.61
CA TYR A 81 -7.61 0.72 -2.63
C TYR A 81 -7.01 -0.42 -1.81
N THR A 82 -7.83 -1.34 -1.32
CA THR A 82 -7.36 -2.53 -0.61
C THR A 82 -6.45 -3.36 -1.50
N LEU A 83 -6.86 -3.67 -2.73
CA LEU A 83 -6.04 -4.44 -3.67
C LEU A 83 -4.69 -3.78 -3.93
N ASP A 84 -4.68 -2.47 -4.16
CA ASP A 84 -3.47 -1.68 -4.38
C ASP A 84 -2.51 -1.71 -3.18
N GLU A 85 -3.04 -1.63 -1.96
CA GLU A 85 -2.24 -1.72 -0.74
C GLU A 85 -1.64 -3.12 -0.55
N TRP A 86 -2.42 -4.16 -0.83
CA TRP A 86 -1.96 -5.55 -0.77
C TRP A 86 -0.93 -5.86 -1.85
N VAL A 87 -1.12 -5.38 -3.08
CA VAL A 87 -0.14 -5.52 -4.17
C VAL A 87 1.18 -4.87 -3.78
N ARG A 88 1.15 -3.62 -3.29
CA ARG A 88 2.37 -2.96 -2.78
C ARG A 88 3.02 -3.74 -1.65
N GLY A 89 2.23 -4.14 -0.65
CA GLY A 89 2.72 -4.91 0.49
C GLY A 89 3.42 -6.20 0.05
N SER A 90 2.81 -6.96 -0.86
CA SER A 90 3.40 -8.17 -1.43
C SER A 90 4.65 -7.90 -2.27
N MET A 91 4.67 -6.86 -3.09
CA MET A 91 5.84 -6.49 -3.89
C MET A 91 7.04 -6.10 -3.00
N MET A 92 6.80 -5.30 -1.95
CA MET A 92 7.84 -4.91 -0.99
C MET A 92 8.32 -6.12 -0.18
N ALA A 93 7.40 -6.95 0.30
CA ALA A 93 7.73 -8.19 1.00
C ALA A 93 8.56 -9.15 0.12
N ALA A 94 8.14 -9.37 -1.12
CA ALA A 94 8.88 -10.20 -2.06
C ALA A 94 10.30 -9.67 -2.27
N ARG A 95 10.49 -8.35 -2.41
CA ARG A 95 11.83 -7.77 -2.52
C ARG A 95 12.66 -7.94 -1.26
N TRP A 96 12.04 -7.78 -0.09
CA TRP A 96 12.68 -7.97 1.20
C TRP A 96 13.17 -9.41 1.39
N PHE A 97 12.28 -10.39 1.22
CA PHE A 97 12.57 -11.81 1.39
C PHE A 97 13.49 -12.38 0.30
N ARG A 98 13.55 -11.74 -0.87
CA ARG A 98 14.52 -12.08 -1.94
C ARG A 98 15.85 -11.36 -1.80
N TRP A 99 16.09 -10.68 -0.68
CA TRP A 99 17.36 -10.04 -0.36
C TRP A 99 17.79 -8.99 -1.39
N GLY A 100 16.85 -8.40 -2.15
CA GLY A 100 17.15 -7.42 -3.20
C GLY A 100 17.81 -6.14 -2.67
N TRP A 101 17.69 -5.89 -1.37
CA TRP A 101 18.31 -4.78 -0.65
C TRP A 101 19.78 -5.04 -0.26
N LEU A 102 20.23 -6.30 -0.25
CA LEU A 102 21.55 -6.68 0.25
C LEU A 102 22.72 -5.96 -0.47
N PRO A 103 22.73 -5.81 -1.81
CA PRO A 103 23.79 -5.07 -2.50
C PRO A 103 23.84 -3.58 -2.10
N HIS A 104 22.69 -2.98 -1.80
CA HIS A 104 22.59 -1.58 -1.37
C HIS A 104 23.15 -1.42 0.05
N ALA A 105 22.79 -2.31 0.96
CA ALA A 105 23.31 -2.30 2.33
C ALA A 105 24.83 -2.51 2.40
N VAL A 106 25.38 -3.42 1.58
CA VAL A 106 26.84 -3.63 1.49
C VAL A 106 27.55 -2.37 0.97
N ARG A 107 26.96 -1.68 -0.01
CA ARG A 107 27.52 -0.44 -0.55
C ARG A 107 27.56 0.67 0.51
N VAL A 108 26.45 0.89 1.23
CA VAL A 108 26.36 1.87 2.31
C VAL A 108 27.42 1.59 3.39
N ARG A 109 27.56 0.33 3.81
CA ARG A 109 28.57 -0.08 4.81
C ARG A 109 30.01 0.12 4.34
N ARG A 110 30.31 -0.11 3.05
CA ARG A 110 31.64 0.12 2.48
C ARG A 110 31.99 1.60 2.41
N SER A 111 31.04 2.45 1.99
CA SER A 111 31.23 3.91 1.98
C SER A 111 31.51 4.46 3.38
N ALA A 112 30.82 3.95 4.41
CA ALA A 112 31.05 4.37 5.80
C ALA A 112 32.43 3.96 6.34
N ARG A 113 33.00 2.84 5.87
CA ARG A 113 34.32 2.36 6.31
C ARG A 113 35.50 3.03 5.60
N GLY A 114 35.33 3.52 4.38
CA GLY A 114 36.36 4.25 3.65
C GLY A 114 36.47 5.74 4.01
N ALA A 115 35.58 6.23 4.89
CA ALA A 115 35.55 7.61 5.37
C ALA A 115 36.24 7.80 6.75
N LEU A 116 36.77 6.72 7.32
CA LEU A 116 37.62 6.69 8.52
C LEU A 116 39.06 6.44 8.10
#